data_AF-A0AAV3PHT4-F1
#
_entry.id   AF-A0AAV3PHT4-F1
#
_cell.length_a   1.000
_cell.length_b   1.000
_cell.length_c   1.000
_cell.angle_alpha   90.00
_cell.angle_beta   90.00
_cell.angle_gamma   90.00
#
_symmetry.space_group_name_H-M   'P 1'
#
loop_
_entity.id
_entity.type
_entity.pdbx_description
1 polymer ?
#
loop_
_entity_poly.entity_id
_entity_poly.type
_entity_poly.pdbx_seq_one_letter_code
_entity_poly.pdbx_strand_id
1 'polypeptide(L)'
;MYNSIEKQPFRFDHCWDLLKNEQKWLDREAIIVSCKRKSTMSRSLPALVSEDATDELMASSNGNNNERPIGQKTAKERKKSGKSLLGDASLLSSALSELKDEKKKAHNEKMMANALSIQSTTDARAELLQIRKAQLLEAKEGNRIKSEKLKFLQSKEDMEIMMKHTSSMTPEKRNILKYVAWKLIE
;
A
#
# COMPACT_ATOMS: atom_id res chain seq x y z
N MET A 1 -25.07 -3.56 -8.48
CA MET A 1 -25.11 -4.71 -9.41
C MET A 1 -24.45 -5.95 -8.81
N TYR A 2 -23.17 -5.93 -8.41
CA TYR A 2 -22.51 -7.08 -7.77
C TYR A 2 -23.10 -7.44 -6.39
N ASN A 3 -23.22 -6.46 -5.48
CA ASN A 3 -23.80 -6.67 -4.14
C ASN A 3 -25.28 -7.12 -4.17
N SER A 4 -25.99 -6.86 -5.28
CA SER A 4 -27.38 -7.27 -5.46
C SER A 4 -27.51 -8.77 -5.78
N ILE A 5 -26.45 -9.40 -6.29
CA ILE A 5 -26.44 -10.80 -6.73
C ILE A 5 -25.80 -11.69 -5.67
N GLU A 6 -24.63 -11.30 -5.14
CA GLU A 6 -23.87 -12.14 -4.21
C GLU A 6 -24.09 -11.84 -2.72
N LYS A 7 -24.88 -10.81 -2.39
CA LYS A 7 -25.17 -10.33 -1.02
C LYS A 7 -23.92 -10.14 -0.13
N GLN A 8 -22.75 -10.05 -0.74
CA GLN A 8 -21.45 -9.90 -0.09
C GLN A 8 -20.68 -8.78 -0.79
N PRO A 9 -19.88 -7.99 -0.05
CA PRO A 9 -19.05 -6.97 -0.64
C PRO A 9 -17.99 -7.62 -1.55
N PHE A 10 -17.70 -6.98 -2.67
CA PHE A 10 -16.66 -7.44 -3.60
C PHE A 10 -15.31 -7.52 -2.88
N ARG A 11 -14.74 -8.73 -2.81
CA ARG A 11 -13.55 -8.99 -1.98
C ARG A 11 -12.31 -8.20 -2.41
N PHE A 12 -12.27 -7.74 -3.66
CA PHE A 12 -11.16 -6.96 -4.21
C PHE A 12 -11.50 -5.49 -4.42
N ASP A 13 -12.58 -4.98 -3.83
CA ASP A 13 -12.95 -3.56 -3.95
C ASP A 13 -11.82 -2.64 -3.44
N HIS A 14 -11.18 -3.04 -2.34
CA HIS A 14 -10.02 -2.36 -1.79
C HIS A 14 -8.81 -2.30 -2.74
N CYS A 15 -8.66 -3.27 -3.66
CA CYS A 15 -7.57 -3.26 -4.64
C CYS A 15 -7.77 -2.14 -5.67
N TRP A 16 -9.03 -1.87 -6.03
CA TRP A 16 -9.36 -0.76 -6.92
C TRP A 16 -9.09 0.58 -6.25
N ASP A 17 -9.48 0.73 -4.99
CA ASP A 17 -9.20 1.95 -4.21
C ASP A 17 -7.71 2.26 -4.08
N LEU A 18 -6.87 1.23 -3.96
CA LEU A 18 -5.42 1.37 -3.91
C LEU A 18 -4.83 1.76 -5.27
N LEU A 19 -5.36 1.21 -6.36
CA LEU A 19 -4.78 1.39 -7.69
C LEU A 19 -5.27 2.64 -8.42
N LYS A 20 -6.47 3.15 -8.13
CA LYS A 20 -7.09 4.26 -8.90
C LYS A 20 -6.28 5.56 -8.90
N ASN A 21 -5.48 5.81 -7.85
CA ASN A 21 -4.68 7.01 -7.70
C ASN A 21 -3.22 6.83 -8.18
N GLU A 22 -2.86 5.66 -8.70
CA GLU A 22 -1.52 5.41 -9.22
C GLU A 22 -1.31 6.17 -10.54
N GLN A 23 -0.14 6.80 -10.67
CA GLN A 23 0.18 7.70 -11.79
C GLN A 23 0.06 7.03 -13.17
N LYS A 24 0.30 5.71 -13.24
CA LYS A 24 0.14 4.88 -14.44
C LYS A 24 -1.27 4.91 -15.05
N TRP A 25 -2.30 5.23 -14.26
CA TRP A 25 -3.69 5.32 -14.71
C TRP A 25 -4.14 6.77 -14.93
N LEU A 26 -3.61 7.71 -14.15
CA LEU A 26 -3.93 9.14 -14.25
C LEU A 26 -3.36 9.80 -15.53
N ASP A 27 -2.21 9.33 -16.02
CA ASP A 27 -1.59 9.88 -17.24
C ASP A 27 -2.49 9.70 -18.48
N ARG A 28 -3.36 8.68 -18.52
CA ARG A 28 -4.27 8.49 -19.65
C ARG A 28 -5.37 9.55 -19.70
N GLU A 29 -5.86 10.01 -18.55
CA GLU A 29 -6.88 11.07 -18.47
C GLU A 29 -6.28 12.44 -18.84
N ALA A 30 -5.04 12.71 -18.44
CA ALA A 30 -4.30 13.91 -18.83
C ALA A 30 -3.98 13.95 -20.35
N ILE A 31 -3.70 12.79 -20.96
CA ILE A 31 -3.53 12.67 -22.41
C ILE A 31 -4.85 12.94 -23.15
N ILE A 32 -5.99 12.49 -22.65
CA ILE A 32 -7.29 12.72 -23.29
C ILE A 32 -7.68 14.21 -23.28
N VAL A 33 -7.37 14.95 -22.22
CA VAL A 33 -7.65 16.41 -22.15
C VAL A 33 -6.67 17.23 -23.00
N SER A 34 -5.41 16.79 -23.13
CA SER A 34 -4.39 17.49 -23.93
C SER A 34 -4.45 17.19 -25.44
N CYS A 35 -5.06 16.08 -25.86
CA CYS A 35 -5.14 15.70 -27.28
C CYS A 35 -6.18 16.48 -28.10
N LYS A 36 -6.97 17.38 -27.48
CA LYS A 36 -7.95 18.22 -28.21
C LYS A 36 -7.32 19.35 -29.03
N ARG A 37 -5.99 19.47 -29.03
CA ARG A 37 -5.25 20.37 -29.93
C ARG A 37 -4.08 19.61 -30.55
N LYS A 38 -4.23 19.29 -31.84
CA LYS A 38 -3.26 18.71 -32.77
C LYS A 38 -3.11 17.18 -32.70
N SER A 39 -3.90 16.49 -33.52
CA SER A 39 -3.42 15.26 -34.15
C SER A 39 -4.14 15.03 -35.47
N THR A 40 -3.62 15.65 -36.53
CA THR A 40 -3.72 15.08 -37.88
C THR A 40 -2.55 14.13 -37.99
N MET A 41 -2.69 12.89 -37.53
CA MET A 41 -1.82 11.81 -37.97
C MET A 41 -2.65 10.53 -38.09
N SER A 42 -2.54 9.97 -39.28
CA SER A 42 -3.40 8.97 -39.85
C SER A 42 -3.36 7.66 -39.05
N ARG A 43 -4.56 7.14 -38.77
CA ARG A 43 -4.84 5.79 -38.31
C ARG A 43 -4.27 4.78 -39.30
N SER A 44 -3.37 3.90 -38.86
CA SER A 44 -2.97 2.71 -39.62
C SER A 44 -2.95 1.50 -38.68
N LEU A 45 -4.02 0.71 -38.78
CA LEU A 45 -4.07 -0.74 -38.61
C LEU A 45 -4.90 -1.24 -39.82
N PRO A 46 -4.78 -2.48 -40.34
CA PRO A 46 -4.06 -3.65 -39.83
C PRO A 46 -3.24 -4.41 -40.92
N ALA A 47 -2.51 -5.48 -40.57
CA ALA A 47 -2.52 -6.77 -41.30
C ALA A 47 -1.56 -7.80 -40.67
N LEU A 48 -2.15 -8.93 -40.26
CA LEU A 48 -1.53 -10.25 -40.11
C LEU A 48 -1.57 -10.95 -41.47
N VAL A 49 -0.44 -11.44 -42.02
CA VAL A 49 -0.37 -12.66 -42.88
C VAL A 49 1.06 -13.24 -42.84
N SER A 50 1.13 -14.57 -42.75
CA SER A 50 2.30 -15.47 -42.78
C SER A 50 2.97 -15.67 -44.16
N GLU A 51 4.19 -16.21 -44.09
CA GLU A 51 4.82 -17.23 -44.95
C GLU A 51 5.17 -16.96 -46.43
N ASP A 52 6.49 -17.04 -46.69
CA ASP A 52 7.17 -17.95 -47.64
C ASP A 52 7.99 -17.37 -48.82
N ALA A 53 9.17 -17.98 -48.95
CA ALA A 53 10.04 -18.27 -50.10
C ALA A 53 10.34 -17.26 -51.24
N THR A 54 11.65 -16.94 -51.30
CA THR A 54 12.59 -17.06 -52.44
C THR A 54 12.39 -16.32 -53.77
N ASP A 55 13.46 -15.60 -54.08
CA ASP A 55 14.28 -15.63 -55.31
C ASP A 55 14.24 -14.47 -56.30
N GLU A 56 15.46 -14.20 -56.78
CA GLU A 56 15.93 -13.20 -57.71
C GLU A 56 15.10 -13.10 -58.99
N LEU A 57 14.99 -11.89 -59.57
CA LEU A 57 15.28 -11.68 -60.99
C LEU A 57 15.64 -10.19 -61.26
N MET A 58 16.81 -10.04 -61.88
CA MET A 58 17.43 -8.81 -62.35
C MET A 58 16.75 -8.21 -63.61
N ALA A 59 17.05 -6.93 -63.82
CA ALA A 59 17.07 -6.16 -65.09
C ALA A 59 15.74 -5.57 -65.61
N SER A 60 15.64 -4.23 -65.64
CA SER A 60 16.21 -3.43 -66.73
C SER A 60 15.86 -1.94 -66.61
N SER A 61 16.89 -1.11 -66.77
CA SER A 61 16.95 0.29 -67.18
C SER A 61 15.66 0.97 -67.71
N ASN A 62 15.26 2.09 -67.12
CA ASN A 62 15.41 3.40 -67.79
C ASN A 62 15.17 4.59 -66.85
N GLY A 63 15.86 5.69 -67.14
CA GLY A 63 16.14 6.77 -66.20
C GLY A 63 15.08 7.83 -66.04
N ASN A 64 14.94 8.30 -64.80
CA ASN A 64 14.17 9.47 -64.45
C ASN A 64 15.04 10.35 -63.54
N ASN A 65 15.68 11.35 -64.15
CA ASN A 65 16.31 12.46 -63.48
C ASN A 65 15.28 13.16 -62.58
N ASN A 66 15.44 13.08 -61.26
CA ASN A 66 14.81 14.01 -60.34
C ASN A 66 15.92 14.71 -59.54
N GLU A 67 16.15 15.95 -59.94
CA GLU A 67 17.03 16.94 -59.34
C GLU A 67 16.94 16.96 -57.80
N ARG A 68 18.10 16.94 -57.15
CA ARG A 68 18.20 17.29 -55.74
C ARG A 68 17.78 18.75 -55.56
N PRO A 69 16.89 19.09 -54.60
CA PRO A 69 16.51 20.46 -54.35
C PRO A 69 17.74 21.28 -53.95
N ILE A 70 17.96 22.34 -54.73
CA ILE A 70 19.02 23.32 -54.55
C ILE A 70 18.80 24.02 -53.20
N GLY A 71 19.83 24.09 -52.34
CA GLY A 71 19.79 24.94 -51.15
C GLY A 71 20.17 24.30 -49.81
N GLN A 72 21.31 23.61 -49.72
CA GLN A 72 21.99 23.38 -48.43
C GLN A 72 23.51 23.40 -48.59
N LYS A 73 24.09 24.56 -48.91
CA LYS A 73 25.56 24.75 -48.92
C LYS A 73 26.06 26.05 -48.26
N THR A 74 25.27 26.71 -47.40
CA THR A 74 25.71 27.93 -46.69
C THR A 74 25.59 27.88 -45.16
N ALA A 75 25.28 26.73 -44.57
CA ALA A 75 25.23 26.58 -43.10
C ALA A 75 26.53 26.09 -42.45
N LYS A 76 27.62 25.91 -43.23
CA LYS A 76 28.89 25.35 -42.69
C LYS A 76 30.03 26.37 -42.53
N GLU A 77 29.80 27.65 -42.86
CA GLU A 77 30.82 28.71 -42.80
C GLU A 77 30.47 29.83 -41.79
N ARG A 78 29.81 29.49 -40.67
CA ARG A 78 29.56 30.43 -39.55
C ARG A 78 30.02 29.89 -38.20
N LYS A 79 30.95 28.94 -38.18
CA LYS A 79 31.61 28.44 -36.96
C LYS A 79 33.02 29.00 -36.74
N LYS A 80 33.31 30.20 -37.26
CA LYS A 80 34.60 30.87 -37.08
C LYS A 80 34.48 32.33 -36.61
N SER A 81 33.54 32.60 -35.69
CA SER A 81 33.50 33.82 -34.88
C SER A 81 33.34 33.46 -33.40
N GLY A 82 34.28 32.68 -32.87
CA GLY A 82 34.39 32.42 -31.45
C GLY A 82 35.15 33.55 -30.76
N LYS A 83 34.44 34.53 -30.17
CA LYS A 83 34.92 35.37 -29.05
C LYS A 83 33.84 36.36 -28.55
N SER A 84 32.68 35.86 -28.10
CA SER A 84 31.74 36.65 -27.27
C SER A 84 30.66 35.81 -26.57
N LEU A 85 30.93 34.55 -26.22
CA LEU A 85 29.93 33.66 -25.57
C LEU A 85 30.49 32.85 -24.40
N LEU A 86 31.70 33.20 -23.92
CA LEU A 86 32.32 32.53 -22.77
C LEU A 86 31.76 33.01 -21.42
N GLY A 87 31.18 34.23 -21.38
CA GLY A 87 30.53 34.77 -20.18
C GLY A 87 29.18 34.11 -19.87
N ASP A 88 28.38 33.82 -20.89
CA ASP A 88 27.03 33.22 -20.73
C ASP A 88 27.06 31.73 -20.36
N ALA A 89 28.06 30.98 -20.83
CA ALA A 89 28.18 29.57 -20.52
C ALA A 89 28.45 29.30 -19.02
N SER A 90 29.20 30.19 -18.37
CA SER A 90 29.47 30.12 -16.93
C SER A 90 28.20 30.41 -16.12
N LEU A 91 27.42 31.41 -16.52
CA LEU A 91 26.17 31.81 -15.87
C LEU A 91 25.10 30.71 -16.01
N LEU A 92 24.98 30.10 -17.19
CA LEU A 92 24.12 28.93 -17.42
C LEU A 92 24.56 27.71 -16.61
N SER A 93 25.87 27.46 -16.47
CA SER A 93 26.40 26.35 -15.67
C SER A 93 26.12 26.55 -14.17
N SER A 94 26.21 27.79 -13.67
CA SER A 94 25.85 28.11 -12.28
C SER A 94 24.36 27.87 -12.04
N ALA A 95 23.49 28.40 -12.91
CA ALA A 95 22.05 28.23 -12.80
C ALA A 95 21.62 26.75 -12.84
N LEU A 96 22.24 25.92 -13.69
CA LEU A 96 21.99 24.48 -13.72
C LEU A 96 22.46 23.76 -12.45
N SER A 97 23.54 24.22 -11.83
CA SER A 97 24.05 23.66 -10.58
C SER A 97 23.12 24.01 -9.41
N GLU A 98 22.66 25.26 -9.34
CA GLU A 98 21.69 25.72 -8.35
C GLU A 98 20.37 24.94 -8.44
N LEU A 99 19.82 24.76 -9.64
CA LEU A 99 18.61 23.93 -9.85
C LEU A 99 18.81 22.47 -9.42
N LYS A 100 20.00 21.91 -9.67
CA LYS A 100 20.33 20.54 -9.25
C LYS A 100 20.39 20.43 -7.72
N ASP A 101 20.96 21.43 -7.05
CA ASP A 101 21.07 21.44 -5.60
C ASP A 101 19.73 21.72 -4.92
N GLU A 102 18.89 22.58 -5.49
CA GLU A 102 17.52 22.80 -5.04
C GLU A 102 16.67 21.53 -5.19
N LYS A 103 16.81 20.81 -6.32
CA LYS A 103 16.14 19.51 -6.51
C LYS A 103 16.59 18.46 -5.49
N LYS A 104 17.89 18.40 -5.16
CA LYS A 104 18.39 17.51 -4.10
C LYS A 104 17.85 17.91 -2.74
N LYS A 105 17.80 19.21 -2.43
CA LYS A 105 17.28 19.73 -1.16
C LYS A 105 15.80 19.36 -1.00
N ALA A 106 14.98 19.62 -2.01
CA ALA A 106 13.56 19.27 -2.01
C ALA A 106 13.35 17.74 -1.90
N HIS A 107 14.18 16.94 -2.56
CA HIS A 107 14.14 15.48 -2.41
C HIS A 107 14.48 15.05 -0.97
N ASN A 108 15.55 15.59 -0.38
CA ASN A 108 15.96 15.24 0.97
C ASN A 108 14.89 15.65 2.00
N GLU A 109 14.31 16.83 1.85
CA GLU A 109 13.22 17.30 2.71
C GLU A 109 11.99 16.39 2.60
N LYS A 110 11.60 15.98 1.39
CA LYS A 110 10.52 15.00 1.19
C LYS A 110 10.83 13.65 1.83
N MET A 111 12.07 13.18 1.74
CA MET A 111 12.50 11.93 2.39
C MET A 111 12.44 12.03 3.92
N MET A 112 12.91 13.15 4.49
CA MET A 112 12.84 13.39 5.94
C MET A 112 11.41 13.50 6.43
N ALA A 113 10.54 14.23 5.72
CA ALA A 113 9.12 14.33 6.04
C ALA A 113 8.42 12.96 6.02
N ASN A 114 8.72 12.14 5.01
CA ASN A 114 8.22 10.77 4.94
C ASN A 114 8.74 9.90 6.08
N ALA A 115 10.04 9.99 6.42
CA ALA A 115 10.62 9.23 7.52
C ALA A 115 9.98 9.59 8.87
N LEU A 116 9.76 10.88 9.14
CA LEU A 116 9.07 11.36 10.33
C LEU A 116 7.61 10.88 10.39
N SER A 117 6.91 10.91 9.26
CA SER A 117 5.53 10.41 9.17
C SER A 117 5.48 8.91 9.46
N ILE A 118 6.36 8.11 8.85
CA ILE A 118 6.46 6.68 9.11
C ILE A 118 6.76 6.43 10.59
N GLN A 119 7.76 7.12 11.15
CA GLN A 119 8.13 6.96 12.56
C GLN A 119 6.96 7.27 13.51
N SER A 120 6.25 8.38 13.28
CA SER A 120 5.07 8.73 14.07
C SER A 120 3.98 7.64 14.01
N THR A 121 3.72 7.08 12.81
CA THR A 121 2.74 5.99 12.67
C THR A 121 3.19 4.69 13.33
N THR A 122 4.50 4.37 13.30
CA THR A 122 5.02 3.18 13.96
C THR A 122 4.96 3.30 15.47
N ASP A 123 5.26 4.49 16.00
CA ASP A 123 5.22 4.77 17.44
C ASP A 123 3.79 4.70 17.96
N ALA A 124 2.83 5.34 17.27
CA ALA A 124 1.41 5.25 17.60
C ALA A 124 0.89 3.80 17.57
N ARG A 125 1.36 2.99 16.60
CA ARG A 125 1.02 1.58 16.53
C ARG A 125 1.61 0.77 17.69
N ALA A 126 2.86 1.06 18.07
CA ALA A 126 3.52 0.41 19.19
C ALA A 126 2.79 0.72 20.51
N GLU A 127 2.39 1.96 20.72
CA GLU A 127 1.61 2.38 21.90
C GLU A 127 0.25 1.67 21.97
N LEU A 128 -0.48 1.63 20.85
CA LEU A 128 -1.75 0.92 20.77
C LEU A 128 -1.61 -0.58 21.11
N LEU A 129 -0.53 -1.22 20.64
CA LEU A 129 -0.24 -2.61 20.98
C LEU A 129 0.05 -2.80 22.48
N GLN A 130 0.73 -1.86 23.12
CA GLN A 130 0.97 -1.91 24.56
C GLN A 130 -0.33 -1.76 25.35
N ILE A 131 -1.18 -0.81 25.00
CA ILE A 131 -2.50 -0.61 25.63
C ILE A 131 -3.34 -1.89 25.49
N ARG A 132 -3.40 -2.47 24.29
CA ARG A 132 -4.15 -3.71 24.04
C ARG A 132 -3.61 -4.88 24.86
N LYS A 133 -2.30 -4.99 25.01
CA LYS A 133 -1.67 -6.02 25.85
C LYS A 133 -2.05 -5.84 27.32
N ALA A 134 -2.02 -4.61 27.83
CA ALA A 134 -2.42 -4.30 29.21
C ALA A 134 -3.89 -4.67 29.47
N GLN A 135 -4.80 -4.28 28.56
CA GLN A 135 -6.22 -4.64 28.64
C GLN A 135 -6.44 -6.16 28.63
N LEU A 136 -5.67 -6.92 27.84
CA LEU A 136 -5.77 -8.37 27.79
C LEU A 136 -5.34 -9.02 29.12
N LEU A 137 -4.27 -8.51 29.74
CA LEU A 137 -3.81 -8.98 31.04
C LEU A 137 -4.84 -8.69 32.13
N GLU A 138 -5.41 -7.48 32.15
CA GLU A 138 -6.47 -7.10 33.07
C GLU A 138 -7.72 -7.97 32.90
N ALA A 139 -8.15 -8.20 31.65
CA ALA A 139 -9.27 -9.08 31.35
C ALA A 139 -9.02 -10.53 31.79
N LYS A 140 -7.79 -11.03 31.60
CA LYS A 140 -7.40 -12.38 32.04
C LYS A 140 -7.45 -12.50 33.56
N GLU A 141 -6.92 -11.52 34.28
CA GLU A 141 -6.97 -11.50 35.75
C GLU A 141 -8.40 -11.35 36.27
N GLY A 142 -9.20 -10.48 35.66
CA GLY A 142 -10.63 -10.36 35.96
C GLY A 142 -11.39 -11.67 35.74
N ASN A 143 -11.07 -12.41 34.67
CA ASN A 143 -11.64 -13.74 34.43
C ASN A 143 -11.17 -14.78 35.46
N ARG A 144 -9.91 -14.72 35.90
CA ARG A 144 -9.37 -15.58 36.96
C ARG A 144 -10.13 -15.37 38.27
N ILE A 145 -10.27 -14.12 38.71
CA ILE A 145 -11.02 -13.76 39.92
C ILE A 145 -12.49 -14.21 39.82
N LYS A 146 -13.15 -14.00 38.67
CA LYS A 146 -14.51 -14.47 38.44
C LYS A 146 -14.63 -15.99 38.54
N SER A 147 -13.67 -16.72 37.97
CA SER A 147 -13.64 -18.18 38.05
C SER A 147 -13.43 -18.67 39.48
N GLU A 148 -12.51 -18.07 40.24
CA GLU A 148 -12.28 -18.40 41.65
C GLU A 148 -13.53 -18.10 42.50
N LYS A 149 -14.18 -16.94 42.28
CA LYS A 149 -15.45 -16.61 42.94
C LYS A 149 -16.55 -17.62 42.63
N LEU A 150 -16.66 -18.06 41.37
CA LEU A 150 -17.64 -19.05 40.96
C LEU A 150 -17.40 -20.40 41.65
N LYS A 151 -16.15 -20.84 41.73
CA LYS A 151 -15.77 -22.07 42.45
C LYS A 151 -16.09 -21.98 43.94
N PHE A 152 -15.83 -20.82 44.55
CA PHE A 152 -16.15 -20.59 45.96
C PHE A 152 -17.67 -20.64 46.21
N LEU A 153 -18.47 -19.99 45.35
CA LEU A 153 -19.93 -20.04 45.43
C LEU A 153 -20.45 -21.47 45.26
N GLN A 154 -19.91 -22.21 44.28
CA GLN A 154 -20.27 -23.60 44.06
C GLN A 154 -19.95 -24.48 45.28
N SER A 155 -18.77 -24.35 45.87
CA SER A 155 -18.41 -25.09 47.09
C SER A 155 -19.35 -24.77 48.27
N LYS A 156 -19.80 -23.51 48.38
CA LYS A 156 -20.77 -23.09 49.38
C LYS A 156 -22.15 -23.73 49.15
N GLU A 157 -22.62 -23.77 47.90
CA GLU A 157 -23.87 -24.42 47.51
C GLU A 157 -23.82 -25.94 47.78
N ASP A 158 -22.71 -26.60 47.41
CA ASP A 158 -22.50 -28.03 47.67
C ASP A 158 -22.55 -28.35 49.18
N MET A 159 -21.96 -27.48 50.01
CA MET A 159 -22.04 -27.59 51.47
C MET A 159 -23.49 -27.44 51.98
N GLU A 160 -24.25 -26.48 51.45
CA GLU A 160 -25.65 -26.29 51.81
C GLU A 160 -26.49 -27.53 51.47
N ILE A 161 -26.25 -28.13 50.29
CA ILE A 161 -26.90 -29.37 49.87
C ILE A 161 -26.55 -30.51 50.83
N MET A 162 -25.25 -30.73 51.12
CA MET A 162 -24.81 -31.75 52.07
C MET A 162 -25.49 -31.58 53.44
N MET A 163 -25.63 -30.35 53.92
CA MET A 163 -26.25 -30.03 55.20
C MET A 163 -27.77 -30.30 55.23
N LYS A 164 -28.50 -30.01 54.14
CA LYS A 164 -29.94 -30.27 54.04
C LYS A 164 -30.29 -31.76 54.14
N HIS A 165 -29.40 -32.64 53.65
CA HIS A 165 -29.57 -34.09 53.74
C HIS A 165 -29.28 -34.68 55.14
N THR A 166 -28.86 -33.87 56.12
CA THR A 166 -28.54 -34.36 57.47
C THR A 166 -29.70 -34.39 58.46
N SER A 167 -30.92 -34.07 58.01
CA SER A 167 -32.12 -34.01 58.85
C SER A 167 -32.45 -35.35 59.56
N SER A 168 -32.06 -36.48 58.96
CA SER A 168 -32.21 -37.84 59.54
C SER A 168 -31.01 -38.30 60.40
N MET A 169 -29.95 -37.50 60.52
CA MET A 169 -28.72 -37.87 61.22
C MET A 169 -28.75 -37.48 62.71
N THR A 170 -28.03 -38.25 63.54
CA THR A 170 -27.81 -37.91 64.96
C THR A 170 -26.94 -36.65 65.12
N PRO A 171 -27.10 -35.90 66.23
CA PRO A 171 -26.36 -34.66 66.47
C PRO A 171 -24.83 -34.79 66.38
N GLU A 172 -24.23 -35.87 66.90
CA GLU A 172 -22.77 -36.09 66.78
C GLU A 172 -22.33 -36.20 65.33
N LYS A 173 -23.03 -36.99 64.52
CA LYS A 173 -22.67 -37.21 63.11
C LYS A 173 -22.78 -35.93 62.30
N ARG A 174 -23.75 -35.06 62.62
CA ARG A 174 -23.87 -33.73 62.01
C ARG A 174 -22.70 -32.81 62.35
N ASN A 175 -22.23 -32.82 63.60
CA ASN A 175 -21.09 -32.00 64.01
C ASN A 175 -19.79 -32.47 63.37
N ILE A 176 -19.59 -33.79 63.23
CA ILE A 176 -18.46 -34.35 62.48
C ILE A 176 -18.53 -33.93 61.01
N LEU A 177 -19.71 -34.02 60.39
CA LEU A 177 -19.90 -33.61 58.99
C LEU A 177 -19.60 -32.12 58.78
N LYS A 178 -20.05 -31.26 59.70
CA LYS A 178 -19.74 -29.81 59.69
C LYS A 178 -18.25 -29.54 59.80
N TYR A 179 -17.56 -30.25 60.70
CA TYR A 179 -16.11 -30.11 60.89
C TYR A 179 -15.33 -30.53 59.65
N VAL A 180 -15.68 -31.69 59.06
CA VAL A 180 -15.07 -32.18 57.82
C VAL A 180 -15.35 -31.24 56.64
N ALA A 181 -16.58 -30.76 56.52
CA ALA A 181 -16.97 -29.81 55.47
C ALA A 181 -16.21 -28.47 55.59
N TRP A 182 -16.03 -27.96 56.81
CA TRP A 182 -15.26 -26.74 57.06
C TRP A 182 -13.77 -26.93 56.70
N LYS A 183 -13.20 -28.09 57.03
CA LYS A 183 -11.81 -28.45 56.69
C LYS A 183 -11.53 -28.61 55.19
N LEU A 184 -12.55 -28.79 54.35
CA LEU A 184 -12.40 -28.91 52.89
C LEU A 184 -12.29 -27.56 52.17
N ILE A 185 -12.55 -26.45 52.89
CA ILE A 185 -12.53 -25.08 52.34
C ILE A 185 -11.21 -24.35 52.69
N GLU A 186 -10.50 -24.81 53.71
CA GLU A 186 -9.18 -24.31 54.15
C GLU A 186 -8.05 -24.85 53.26
#